data_AF-A0A374JNM1-F1
#
_entry.id   AF-A0A374JNM1-F1
#
_cell.length_a   1.000
_cell.length_b   1.000
_cell.length_c   1.000
_cell.angle_alpha   90.00
_cell.angle_beta   90.00
_cell.angle_gamma   90.00
#
_symmetry.space_group_name_H-M   'P 1'
#
loop_
_entity.id
_entity.type
_entity.pdbx_description
1 polymer ?
#
loop_
_entity_poly.entity_id
_entity_poly.type
_entity_poly.pdbx_seq_one_letter_code
_entity_poly.pdbx_strand_id
1 'polypeptide(L)'
;MIWTISLAVILVVSIVLSVITYNECIDWACLISVVFITLSGVGVILALFMIVISHCAIDKTITEYQMKHDSIVKEVEALEQDTDEKISRVTVIKDVKEWNSDIYSQKYWSESPWTNWFCSKEVVDSLEYIEMEE
;
A
#
# COMPACT_ATOMS: atom_id res chain seq x y z
N MET A 1 -7.73 4.23 -7.19
CA MET A 1 -9.01 4.78 -7.66
C MET A 1 -9.11 4.77 -9.18
N ILE A 2 -8.41 5.62 -9.94
CA ILE A 2 -8.60 5.60 -11.42
C ILE A 2 -8.09 4.31 -12.05
N TRP A 3 -6.92 3.79 -11.66
CA TRP A 3 -6.41 2.52 -12.20
C TRP A 3 -7.37 1.34 -11.98
N THR A 4 -7.96 1.24 -10.80
CA THR A 4 -8.89 0.17 -10.44
C THR A 4 -10.26 0.35 -11.07
N ILE A 5 -10.75 1.59 -11.20
CA ILE A 5 -11.95 1.90 -11.98
C ILE A 5 -11.72 1.56 -13.46
N SER A 6 -10.55 1.92 -14.01
CA SER A 6 -10.18 1.59 -15.39
C SER A 6 -10.15 0.08 -15.62
N LEU A 7 -9.57 -0.71 -14.70
CA LEU A 7 -9.62 -2.17 -14.77
C LEU A 7 -11.06 -2.70 -14.74
N ALA A 8 -11.90 -2.19 -13.83
CA ALA A 8 -13.30 -2.59 -13.76
C ALA A 8 -14.07 -2.25 -15.05
N VAL A 9 -13.82 -1.09 -15.65
CA VAL A 9 -14.42 -0.69 -16.94
C VAL A 9 -13.95 -1.61 -18.06
N ILE A 10 -12.64 -1.90 -18.14
CA ILE A 10 -12.07 -2.84 -19.12
C ILE A 10 -12.69 -4.22 -18.96
N LEU A 11 -12.94 -4.69 -17.73
CA LEU A 11 -13.59 -5.97 -17.46
C LEU A 11 -14.99 -6.01 -18.05
N VAL A 12 -15.81 -4.98 -17.77
CA VAL A 12 -17.20 -4.89 -18.30
C VAL A 12 -17.20 -4.84 -19.82
N VAL A 13 -16.35 -4.01 -20.43
CA VAL A 13 -16.25 -3.90 -21.89
C VAL A 13 -15.80 -5.23 -22.50
N SER A 14 -14.83 -5.91 -21.89
CA SER A 14 -14.34 -7.21 -22.38
C SER A 14 -15.42 -8.29 -22.31
N ILE A 15 -16.25 -8.29 -21.27
CA ILE A 15 -17.41 -9.20 -21.17
C ILE A 15 -18.41 -8.92 -22.29
N VAL A 16 -18.77 -7.66 -22.52
CA VAL A 16 -19.72 -7.29 -23.60
C VAL A 16 -19.18 -7.69 -24.97
N LEU A 17 -17.91 -7.42 -25.25
CA LEU A 17 -17.26 -7.83 -26.50
C LEU A 17 -17.20 -9.36 -26.66
N SER A 18 -16.96 -10.09 -25.56
CA SER A 18 -16.98 -11.55 -25.55
C SER A 18 -18.34 -12.10 -25.97
N VAL A 19 -19.43 -11.55 -25.42
CA VAL A 19 -20.80 -11.96 -25.77
C VAL A 19 -21.13 -11.70 -27.24
N ILE A 20 -20.75 -10.51 -27.76
CA ILE A 20 -20.99 -10.15 -29.17
C ILE A 20 -20.20 -11.07 -30.11
N THR A 21 -18.90 -11.26 -29.84
CA THR A 21 -18.02 -12.07 -30.70
C THR A 21 -18.39 -13.55 -30.68
N TYR A 22 -18.88 -14.05 -29.54
CA TYR A 22 -19.45 -15.40 -29.44
C TYR A 22 -20.70 -15.56 -30.32
N ASN A 23 -21.60 -14.56 -30.33
CA ASN A 23 -22.82 -14.61 -31.14
C ASN A 23 -22.54 -14.54 -32.66
N GLU A 24 -21.51 -13.80 -33.06
CA GLU A 24 -21.08 -13.67 -34.46
C GLU A 24 -20.15 -14.81 -34.93
N CYS A 25 -19.91 -15.84 -34.09
CA CYS A 25 -18.98 -16.95 -34.37
C CYS A 25 -17.56 -16.51 -34.78
N ILE A 26 -17.04 -15.45 -34.15
CA ILE A 26 -15.68 -14.96 -34.40
C ILE A 26 -14.72 -15.55 -33.34
N ASP A 27 -14.29 -16.80 -33.56
CA ASP A 27 -13.55 -17.60 -32.58
C ASP A 27 -12.27 -16.93 -32.04
N TRP A 28 -11.47 -16.32 -32.91
CA TRP A 28 -10.21 -15.67 -32.51
C TRP A 28 -10.43 -14.44 -31.63
N ALA A 29 -11.50 -13.67 -31.88
CA ALA A 29 -11.86 -12.51 -31.09
C ALA A 29 -12.44 -12.91 -29.73
N CYS A 30 -13.18 -14.03 -29.69
CA CYS A 30 -13.65 -14.63 -28.44
C CYS A 30 -12.46 -15.04 -27.54
N LEU A 31 -11.44 -15.72 -28.09
CA LEU A 31 -10.23 -16.08 -27.33
C LEU A 31 -9.53 -14.85 -26.74
N ILE A 32 -9.37 -13.79 -27.53
CA ILE A 32 -8.77 -12.53 -27.07
C ILE A 32 -9.58 -11.92 -25.91
N SER A 33 -10.91 -11.89 -26.05
CA SER A 33 -11.80 -11.35 -25.01
C SER A 33 -11.68 -12.11 -23.68
N VAL A 34 -11.57 -13.43 -23.72
CA VAL A 34 -11.40 -14.28 -22.52
C VAL A 34 -10.07 -13.98 -21.83
N VAL A 35 -8.99 -13.76 -22.58
CA VAL A 35 -7.70 -13.34 -22.00
C VAL A 35 -7.85 -11.99 -21.29
N PHE A 36 -8.50 -11.00 -21.90
CA PHE A 36 -8.70 -9.70 -21.25
C PHE A 36 -9.60 -9.78 -20.00
N ILE A 37 -10.65 -10.62 -20.04
CA ILE A 37 -11.53 -10.85 -18.87
C ILE A 37 -10.74 -11.46 -17.72
N THR A 38 -9.95 -12.50 -17.99
CA THR A 38 -9.18 -13.18 -16.93
C THR A 38 -8.12 -12.26 -16.33
N LEU A 39 -7.38 -11.53 -17.17
CA LEU A 39 -6.31 -10.63 -16.72
C LEU A 39 -6.88 -9.44 -15.92
N SER A 40 -7.96 -8.83 -16.40
CA SER A 40 -8.63 -7.74 -15.68
C SER A 40 -9.31 -8.23 -14.40
N GLY A 41 -9.98 -9.39 -14.45
CA GLY A 41 -10.65 -9.99 -13.30
C GLY A 41 -9.69 -10.28 -12.15
N VAL A 42 -8.53 -10.88 -12.44
CA VAL A 42 -7.48 -11.10 -11.43
C VAL A 42 -6.99 -9.77 -10.84
N GLY A 43 -6.78 -8.75 -11.68
CA GLY A 43 -6.37 -7.42 -11.22
C GLY A 43 -7.38 -6.77 -10.26
N VAL A 44 -8.68 -6.86 -10.57
CA VAL A 44 -9.75 -6.33 -9.71
C VAL A 44 -9.82 -7.09 -8.39
N ILE A 45 -9.71 -8.42 -8.40
CA ILE A 45 -9.74 -9.25 -7.18
C ILE A 45 -8.58 -8.89 -6.25
N LEU A 46 -7.35 -8.80 -6.78
CA LEU A 46 -6.18 -8.42 -5.99
C LEU A 46 -6.32 -7.01 -5.39
N ALA A 47 -6.84 -6.06 -6.17
CA ALA A 47 -7.06 -4.70 -5.68
C ALA A 47 -8.07 -4.68 -4.53
N LEU A 48 -9.20 -5.39 -4.66
CA LEU A 48 -10.20 -5.48 -3.59
C LEU A 48 -9.62 -6.13 -2.33
N PHE A 49 -8.83 -7.19 -2.49
CA PHE A 49 -8.18 -7.86 -1.37
C PHE A 49 -7.25 -6.91 -0.58
N MET A 50 -6.44 -6.11 -1.28
CA MET A 50 -5.56 -5.12 -0.65
C MET A 50 -6.34 -4.04 0.10
N ILE A 51 -7.46 -3.57 -0.46
CA ILE A 51 -8.34 -2.59 0.20
C ILE A 51 -8.91 -3.19 1.49
N VAL A 52 -9.40 -4.43 1.43
CA VAL A 52 -9.97 -5.12 2.61
C VAL A 52 -8.91 -5.28 3.69
N ILE A 53 -7.69 -5.71 3.36
CA ILE A 53 -6.62 -5.84 4.36
C ILE A 53 -6.34 -4.48 5.00
N SER A 54 -6.17 -3.43 4.21
CA SER A 54 -5.86 -2.09 4.72
C SER A 54 -6.94 -1.56 5.68
N HIS A 55 -8.21 -1.90 5.45
CA HIS A 55 -9.34 -1.37 6.23
C HIS A 55 -9.84 -2.31 7.33
N CYS A 56 -9.65 -3.62 7.24
CA CYS A 56 -10.07 -4.56 8.29
C CYS A 56 -8.96 -4.86 9.30
N ALA A 57 -7.69 -4.69 8.94
CA ALA A 57 -6.57 -4.98 9.84
C ALA A 57 -6.09 -3.76 10.64
N ILE A 58 -6.84 -2.65 10.64
CA ILE A 58 -6.45 -1.34 11.19
C ILE A 58 -5.85 -1.47 12.60
N ASP A 59 -6.58 -2.04 13.56
CA ASP A 59 -6.13 -2.13 14.96
C ASP A 59 -4.80 -2.87 15.11
N LYS A 60 -4.67 -4.00 14.40
CA LYS A 60 -3.46 -4.81 14.43
C LYS A 60 -2.28 -4.05 13.82
N THR A 61 -2.52 -3.42 12.68
CA THR A 61 -1.49 -2.67 11.95
C THR A 61 -1.02 -1.45 12.75
N ILE A 62 -1.94 -0.72 13.39
CA ILE A 62 -1.60 0.40 14.29
C ILE A 62 -0.72 -0.08 15.44
N THR A 63 -1.12 -1.18 16.10
CA THR A 63 -0.37 -1.72 17.25
C THR A 63 1.05 -2.13 16.84
N GLU A 64 1.22 -2.77 15.69
CA GLU A 64 2.53 -3.15 15.15
C GLU A 64 3.41 -1.92 14.85
N TYR A 65 2.83 -0.88 14.25
CA TYR A 65 3.55 0.37 13.99
C TYR A 65 3.93 1.10 15.29
N GLN A 66 3.04 1.17 16.27
CA GLN A 66 3.33 1.76 17.58
C GLN A 66 4.47 1.02 18.30
N MET A 67 4.44 -0.32 18.30
CA MET A 67 5.52 -1.11 18.89
C MET A 67 6.88 -0.84 18.20
N LYS A 68 6.89 -0.71 16.87
CA LYS A 68 8.11 -0.41 16.11
C LYS A 68 8.61 1.01 16.40
N HIS A 69 7.71 1.99 16.43
CA HIS A 69 8.01 3.36 16.82
C HIS A 69 8.65 3.43 18.21
N ASP A 70 7.99 2.85 19.21
CA ASP A 70 8.46 2.86 20.61
C ASP A 70 9.83 2.16 20.78
N SER A 71 10.11 1.15 19.95
CA SER A 71 11.43 0.49 19.94
C SER A 71 12.52 1.44 19.46
N ILE A 72 12.30 2.14 18.34
CA ILE A 72 13.28 3.05 17.77
C ILE A 72 13.49 4.26 18.70
N VAL A 73 12.42 4.80 19.29
CA VAL A 73 12.52 5.90 20.27
C VAL A 73 13.38 5.50 21.48
N LYS A 74 13.21 4.30 22.02
CA LYS A 74 14.06 3.80 23.12
C LYS A 74 15.52 3.65 22.73
N GLU A 75 15.80 3.22 21.50
CA GLU A 75 17.17 3.13 20.99
C GLU A 75 17.82 4.50 20.84
N VAL A 76 17.05 5.52 20.42
CA VAL A 76 17.50 6.92 20.37
C VAL A 76 17.78 7.44 21.79
N GLU A 77 16.86 7.28 22.74
CA GLU A 77 17.03 7.71 24.14
C GLU A 77 18.24 7.04 24.80
N ALA A 78 18.49 5.76 24.53
CA ALA A 78 19.64 5.03 25.06
C ALA A 78 20.97 5.59 24.52
N LEU A 79 21.01 6.01 23.26
CA LEU A 79 22.19 6.62 22.63
C LEU A 79 22.47 8.05 23.09
N GLU A 80 21.45 8.79 23.50
CA GLU A 80 21.62 10.10 24.13
C GLU A 80 22.26 9.96 25.52
N GLN A 81 21.96 8.87 26.23
CA GLN A 81 22.49 8.59 27.56
C GLN A 81 23.89 7.93 27.54
N ASP A 82 24.22 7.16 26.50
CA ASP A 82 25.52 6.48 26.35
C ASP A 82 26.25 6.93 25.07
N THR A 83 27.20 7.86 25.23
CA THR A 83 27.83 8.60 24.12
C THR A 83 28.95 7.82 23.40
N ASP A 84 29.39 6.68 23.93
CA ASP A 84 30.69 6.10 23.56
C ASP A 84 30.66 5.15 22.33
N GLU A 85 29.48 4.73 21.85
CA GLU A 85 29.39 3.73 20.77
C GLU A 85 28.96 4.31 19.40
N LYS A 86 29.94 4.81 18.63
CA LYS A 86 29.74 5.38 17.28
C LYS A 86 29.03 4.45 16.29
N ILE A 87 29.21 3.13 16.38
CA ILE A 87 28.61 2.15 15.46
C ILE A 87 27.11 2.00 15.74
N SER A 88 26.72 2.02 17.02
CA SER A 88 25.32 1.98 17.46
C SER A 88 24.58 3.23 16.97
N ARG A 89 25.21 4.41 17.08
CA ARG A 89 24.64 5.68 16.60
C ARG A 89 24.32 5.71 15.10
N VAL A 90 25.22 5.20 14.25
CA VAL A 90 24.98 5.17 12.79
C VAL A 90 23.80 4.25 12.44
N THR A 91 23.63 3.16 13.17
CA THR A 91 22.54 2.20 12.94
C THR A 91 21.19 2.81 13.32
N VAL A 92 21.09 3.42 14.50
CA VAL A 92 19.83 4.07 14.94
C VAL A 92 19.46 5.26 14.05
N ILE A 93 20.43 6.08 13.61
CA ILE A 93 20.17 7.16 12.64
C ILE A 93 19.61 6.60 11.32
N LYS A 94 20.14 5.46 10.86
CA LYS A 94 19.64 4.80 9.65
C LYS A 94 18.20 4.33 9.85
N ASP A 95 17.90 3.72 10.99
CA ASP A 95 16.59 3.15 11.29
C ASP A 95 15.52 4.25 11.48
N VAL A 96 15.88 5.37 12.12
CA VAL A 96 15.03 6.58 12.17
C VAL A 96 14.77 7.15 10.76
N LYS A 97 15.79 7.21 9.90
CA LYS A 97 15.62 7.71 8.53
C LYS A 97 14.74 6.79 7.70
N GLU A 98 14.91 5.47 7.81
CA GLU A 98 14.07 4.48 7.14
C GLU A 98 12.62 4.61 7.63
N TRP A 99 12.39 4.70 8.94
CA TRP A 99 11.07 4.94 9.52
C TRP A 99 10.42 6.22 8.98
N ASN A 100 11.10 7.37 9.08
CA ASN A 100 10.57 8.65 8.62
C ASN A 100 10.28 8.65 7.10
N SER A 101 11.11 7.98 6.31
CA SER A 101 10.87 7.80 4.87
C SER A 101 9.62 6.95 4.60
N ASP A 102 9.41 5.89 5.37
CA ASP A 102 8.21 5.04 5.26
C ASP A 102 6.95 5.82 5.67
N ILE A 103 6.99 6.61 6.75
CA ILE A 103 5.87 7.48 7.16
C ILE A 103 5.55 8.49 6.06
N TYR A 104 6.58 9.12 5.50
CA TYR A 104 6.40 10.06 4.39
C TYR A 104 5.72 9.40 3.18
N SER A 105 6.18 8.21 2.78
CA SER A 105 5.57 7.46 1.68
C SER A 105 4.10 7.15 1.96
N GLN A 106 3.79 6.62 3.15
CA GLN A 106 2.42 6.28 3.53
C GLN A 106 1.49 7.51 3.55
N LYS A 107 1.94 8.63 4.13
CA LYS A 107 1.20 9.90 4.10
C LYS A 107 0.98 10.38 2.66
N TYR A 108 2.02 10.39 1.83
CA TYR A 108 1.93 10.78 0.42
C TYR A 108 0.90 9.95 -0.38
N TRP A 109 0.93 8.62 -0.24
CA TRP A 109 -0.02 7.75 -0.94
C TRP A 109 -1.45 7.87 -0.39
N SER A 110 -1.60 8.17 0.90
CA SER A 110 -2.90 8.44 1.52
C SER A 110 -3.53 9.75 1.05
N GLU A 111 -2.73 10.78 0.79
CA GLU A 111 -3.22 12.09 0.33
C GLU A 111 -3.54 12.07 -1.17
N SER A 112 -2.84 11.23 -1.93
CA SER A 112 -3.06 11.10 -3.36
C SER A 112 -4.49 10.64 -3.67
N PRO A 113 -5.28 11.40 -4.45
CA PRO A 113 -6.64 11.02 -4.88
C PRO A 113 -6.71 9.68 -5.62
N TRP A 114 -5.56 9.20 -6.10
CA TRP A 114 -5.44 8.01 -6.93
C TRP A 114 -5.23 6.74 -6.11
N THR A 115 -4.69 6.85 -4.89
CA THR A 115 -4.27 5.71 -4.06
C THR A 115 -4.84 5.74 -2.65
N ASN A 116 -5.40 6.87 -2.20
CA ASN A 116 -5.96 7.07 -0.86
C ASN A 116 -6.81 5.90 -0.35
N TRP A 117 -7.74 5.40 -1.17
CA TRP A 117 -8.64 4.30 -0.79
C TRP A 117 -7.97 2.93 -0.56
N PHE A 118 -6.65 2.80 -0.79
CA PHE A 118 -5.84 1.63 -0.42
C PHE A 118 -5.15 1.82 0.92
N CYS A 119 -5.21 3.02 1.49
CA CYS A 119 -4.62 3.39 2.75
C CYS A 119 -5.75 3.64 3.75
N SER A 120 -5.66 3.03 4.93
CA SER A 120 -6.53 3.42 6.04
C SER A 120 -6.04 4.75 6.59
N LYS A 121 -6.92 5.76 6.59
CA LYS A 121 -6.64 7.07 7.20
C LYS A 121 -6.29 6.94 8.68
N GLU A 122 -6.98 6.05 9.40
CA GLU A 122 -6.75 5.83 10.82
C GLU A 122 -5.34 5.29 11.10
N VAL A 123 -4.85 4.39 10.24
CA VAL A 123 -3.45 3.92 10.33
C VAL A 123 -2.50 5.09 10.05
N VAL A 124 -2.70 5.84 8.97
CA VAL A 124 -1.78 6.90 8.55
C VAL A 124 -1.74 8.07 9.53
N ASP A 125 -2.88 8.43 10.12
CA ASP A 125 -2.99 9.49 11.13
C ASP A 125 -2.32 9.08 12.44
N SER A 126 -2.24 7.77 12.75
CA SER A 126 -1.52 7.26 13.93
C SER A 126 0.00 7.27 13.80
N LEU A 127 0.54 7.51 12.59
CA LEU A 127 1.98 7.46 12.33
C LEU A 127 2.66 8.80 12.62
N GLU A 128 3.60 8.75 13.57
CA GLU A 128 4.40 9.90 14.00
C GLU A 128 5.83 9.82 13.45
N TYR A 129 6.39 11.00 13.15
CA TYR A 129 7.79 11.13 12.79
C TYR A 129 8.63 11.09 14.05
N ILE A 130 9.82 10.48 13.95
CA ILE A 130 10.81 10.51 15.02
C ILE A 130 11.73 11.69 14.76
N GLU A 131 11.71 12.68 15.65
CA GLU A 131 12.65 13.80 15.65
C GLU A 131 13.95 13.35 16.32
N MET A 132 15.09 13.73 15.74
CA MET A 132 16.40 13.62 16.39
C MET A 132 17.01 15.01 16.48
N GLU A 133 17.58 15.38 17.62
CA GLU A 133 18.42 16.59 17.71
C GLU A 133 19.62 16.46 16.76
N GLU A 134 19.95 17.58 16.09
CA GLU A 134 21.07 17.68 15.13
C GLU A 134 22.45 17.44 15.78
#